data_AF-A0A3D4P4F5-F1
#
_entry.id   AF-A0A3D4P4F5-F1
#
_cell.length_a   1.000
_cell.length_b   1.000
_cell.length_c   1.000
_cell.angle_alpha   90.00
_cell.angle_beta   90.00
_cell.angle_gamma   90.00
#
_symmetry.space_group_name_H-M   'P 1'
#
loop_
_entity.id
_entity.type
_entity.pdbx_description
1 polymer ?
#
loop_
_entity_poly.entity_id
_entity_poly.type
_entity_poly.pdbx_seq_one_letter_code
_entity_poly.pdbx_strand_id
1 'polypeptide(L)'
;MLWDPAQDGDVACHLCAHRCVIKPGKLGVCAVRENRDGRLVTLVYGEVIAAHVDPIEKKPLYHFLPGSKALSIATPGCNFRCGFCQNWQIS
;
A
#
# COMPACT_ATOMS: atom_id res chain seq x y z
N MET A 1 -4.77 5.15 -15.80
CA MET A 1 -3.35 4.72 -15.76
C MET A 1 -2.89 4.78 -14.31
N LEU A 2 -1.97 3.92 -13.86
CA LEU A 2 -1.54 3.87 -12.44
C LEU A 2 -0.62 5.03 -12.05
N TRP A 3 0.10 5.58 -13.03
CA TRP A 3 0.97 6.74 -12.92
C TRP A 3 1.29 7.26 -14.34
N ASP A 4 1.76 8.50 -14.44
CA ASP A 4 2.19 9.13 -15.69
C ASP A 4 3.57 9.79 -15.50
N PRO A 5 4.43 9.85 -16.53
CA PRO A 5 5.62 10.70 -16.52
C PRO A 5 5.22 12.17 -16.31
N ALA A 6 6.01 12.90 -15.53
CA ALA A 6 5.86 14.34 -15.31
C ALA A 6 7.13 15.10 -15.77
N GLN A 7 7.19 16.40 -15.50
CA GLN A 7 8.32 17.25 -15.89
C GLN A 7 9.61 16.83 -15.17
N ASP A 8 10.76 17.08 -15.81
CA ASP A 8 12.09 16.85 -15.22
C ASP A 8 12.37 15.41 -14.75
N GLY A 9 11.71 14.43 -15.36
CA GLY A 9 11.83 13.02 -14.97
C GLY A 9 11.05 12.66 -13.71
N ASP A 10 10.19 13.55 -13.21
CA ASP A 10 9.26 13.25 -12.13
C ASP A 10 8.21 12.22 -12.56
N VAL A 11 7.53 11.65 -11.58
CA VAL A 11 6.47 10.67 -11.77
C VAL A 11 5.23 11.12 -11.01
N ALA A 12 4.10 11.26 -11.70
CA ALA A 12 2.79 11.51 -11.09
C ALA A 12 2.11 10.17 -10.77
N CYS A 13 2.05 9.79 -9.50
CA CYS A 13 1.49 8.52 -9.03
C CYS A 13 -0.01 8.65 -8.70
N HIS A 14 -0.85 7.77 -9.25
CA HIS A 14 -2.32 7.77 -9.05
C HIS A 14 -2.84 6.55 -8.28
N LEU A 15 -1.94 5.78 -7.65
CA LEU A 15 -2.30 4.55 -6.92
C LEU A 15 -3.16 4.78 -5.68
N CYS A 16 -3.13 5.99 -5.12
CA CYS A 16 -3.93 6.35 -3.96
C CYS A 16 -4.30 7.83 -3.98
N ALA A 17 -5.13 8.25 -3.03
CA ALA A 17 -5.67 9.61 -2.96
C ALA A 17 -4.62 10.71 -2.73
N HIS A 18 -3.40 10.37 -2.28
CA HIS A 18 -2.32 11.35 -2.07
C HIS A 18 -1.76 11.94 -3.37
N ARG A 19 -1.93 11.27 -4.51
CA ARG A 19 -1.50 11.74 -5.83
C ARG A 19 -0.06 12.30 -5.87
N CYS A 20 0.88 11.58 -5.26
CA CYS A 20 2.25 12.06 -5.10
C CYS A 20 2.90 12.36 -6.46
N VAL A 21 3.58 13.52 -6.56
CA VAL A 21 4.59 13.77 -7.60
C VAL A 21 5.95 13.41 -7.01
N ILE A 22 6.58 12.39 -7.57
CA ILE A 22 7.76 11.74 -7.00
C ILE A 22 8.97 12.08 -7.89
N LYS A 23 9.95 12.77 -7.30
CA LYS A 23 11.20 13.13 -7.99
C LYS A 23 12.10 11.91 -8.24
N PRO A 24 12.99 11.94 -9.25
CA PRO A 24 13.97 10.88 -9.47
C PRO A 24 14.72 10.48 -8.18
N GLY A 25 14.80 9.18 -7.92
CA GLY A 25 15.43 8.59 -6.73
C GLY A 25 14.70 8.85 -5.41
N LYS A 26 13.47 9.39 -5.44
CA LYS A 26 12.65 9.63 -4.24
C LYS A 26 11.51 8.63 -4.12
N LEU A 27 10.96 8.58 -2.91
CA LEU A 27 9.84 7.73 -2.55
C LEU A 27 8.55 8.55 -2.43
N GLY A 28 7.42 7.93 -2.75
CA GLY A 28 6.11 8.44 -2.38
C GLY A 28 5.87 8.36 -0.87
N VAL A 29 4.79 8.97 -0.40
CA VAL A 29 4.46 9.01 1.05
C VAL A 29 4.28 7.63 1.69
N CYS A 30 3.93 6.62 0.89
CA CYS A 30 3.83 5.23 1.32
C CYS A 30 5.18 4.52 1.50
N ALA A 31 6.31 5.18 1.20
CA ALA A 31 7.69 4.66 1.30
C ALA A 31 8.01 3.40 0.45
N VAL A 32 7.05 2.85 -0.28
CA VAL A 32 7.24 1.61 -1.08
C VAL A 32 7.16 1.83 -2.59
N ARG A 33 6.96 3.07 -3.02
CA ARG A 33 6.92 3.47 -4.43
C ARG A 33 8.05 4.45 -4.69
N GLU A 34 8.96 4.07 -5.57
CA GLU A 34 10.13 4.85 -5.94
C GLU A 34 10.00 5.33 -7.38
N ASN A 35 10.46 6.55 -7.67
CA ASN A 35 10.75 6.94 -9.05
C ASN A 35 12.19 6.54 -9.40
N ARG A 36 12.36 5.52 -10.23
CA ARG A 36 13.65 5.13 -10.81
C ARG A 36 13.68 5.53 -12.27
N ASP A 37 14.54 6.48 -12.62
CA ASP A 37 14.78 6.93 -13.99
C ASP A 37 13.49 7.33 -14.74
N GLY A 38 12.60 8.08 -14.08
CA GLY A 38 11.33 8.53 -14.66
C GLY A 38 10.24 7.45 -14.67
N ARG A 39 10.43 6.34 -13.94
CA ARG A 39 9.47 5.24 -13.85
C ARG A 39 9.06 4.95 -12.42
N LEU A 40 7.75 4.78 -12.20
CA LEU A 40 7.25 4.28 -10.92
C LEU A 40 7.60 2.79 -10.74
N VAL A 41 8.35 2.49 -9.69
CA VAL A 41 8.76 1.13 -9.30
C VAL A 41 8.24 0.83 -7.90
N THR A 42 7.85 -0.42 -7.67
CA THR A 42 7.47 -0.91 -6.34
C THR A 42 8.66 -1.58 -5.68
N LEU A 43 8.86 -1.32 -4.39
CA LEU A 43 9.95 -1.92 -3.60
C LEU A 43 9.56 -3.21 -2.91
N VAL A 44 8.28 -3.58 -3.00
CA VAL A 44 7.67 -4.65 -2.20
C VAL A 44 7.02 -5.72 -3.06
N TYR A 45 7.46 -5.87 -4.31
CA TYR A 45 6.96 -6.95 -5.17
C TYR A 45 7.40 -8.29 -4.60
N GLY A 46 6.43 -9.16 -4.28
CA GLY A 46 6.69 -10.48 -3.68
C GLY A 46 6.97 -10.46 -2.18
N GLU A 47 6.93 -9.29 -1.53
CA GLU A 47 7.23 -9.16 -0.11
C GLU A 47 5.95 -9.22 0.73
N VAL A 48 5.96 -10.11 1.74
CA VAL A 48 4.83 -10.33 2.67
C VAL A 48 5.28 -10.00 4.09
N ILE A 49 4.54 -9.13 4.77
CA ILE A 49 4.82 -8.76 6.17
C ILE A 49 3.82 -9.37 7.16
N ALA A 50 2.63 -9.76 6.68
CA ALA A 50 1.64 -10.46 7.51
C ALA A 50 0.83 -11.43 6.65
N ALA A 51 0.58 -12.62 7.20
CA ALA A 51 -0.29 -13.63 6.62
C ALA A 51 -1.04 -14.36 7.75
N HIS A 52 -2.37 -14.25 7.77
CA HIS A 52 -3.21 -14.80 8.84
C HIS A 52 -4.47 -15.44 8.28
N VAL A 53 -4.89 -16.54 8.90
CA VAL A 53 -6.20 -17.16 8.67
C VAL A 53 -7.04 -16.91 9.91
N ASP A 54 -7.98 -15.97 9.81
CA ASP A 54 -8.85 -15.54 10.90
C ASP A 54 -10.32 -15.89 10.60
N PRO A 55 -11.21 -15.97 11.59
CA PRO A 55 -12.66 -16.01 11.36
C PRO A 55 -13.14 -14.77 10.59
N ILE A 56 -14.14 -14.94 9.72
CA ILE A 56 -14.70 -13.84 8.90
C ILE A 56 -15.27 -12.71 9.76
N GLU A 57 -15.70 -13.00 10.99
CA GLU A 57 -16.29 -12.07 11.96
C GLU A 57 -15.32 -10.96 12.40
N LYS A 58 -14.00 -11.15 12.20
CA LYS A 58 -12.99 -10.10 12.42
C LYS A 58 -13.05 -9.00 11.35
N LYS A 59 -13.64 -9.27 10.18
CA LYS A 59 -13.70 -8.32 9.05
C LYS A 59 -14.93 -7.41 9.19
N PRO A 60 -14.85 -6.15 8.73
CA PRO A 60 -15.94 -5.19 8.85
C PRO A 60 -17.04 -5.47 7.79
N LEU A 61 -17.59 -6.68 7.78
CA LEU A 61 -18.62 -7.14 6.84
C LEU A 61 -19.81 -7.68 7.65
N TYR A 62 -21.01 -7.14 7.40
CA TYR A 62 -22.21 -7.53 8.12
C TYR A 62 -22.79 -8.83 7.54
N HIS A 63 -22.97 -9.84 8.39
CA HIS A 63 -23.58 -11.14 8.06
C HIS A 63 -23.02 -11.78 6.77
N PHE A 64 -21.70 -11.70 6.60
CA PHE A 64 -21.02 -12.23 5.43
C PHE A 64 -20.38 -13.58 5.76
N LEU A 65 -20.95 -14.66 5.21
CA LEU A 65 -20.47 -16.05 5.34
C LEU A 65 -20.15 -16.52 6.79
N PRO A 66 -21.11 -16.47 7.74
CA PRO A 66 -20.85 -16.78 9.15
C PRO A 66 -20.14 -18.12 9.39
N GLY A 67 -19.18 -18.15 10.32
CA GLY A 67 -18.39 -19.34 10.68
C GLY A 67 -17.29 -19.71 9.67
N SER A 68 -17.18 -18.99 8.55
CA SER A 68 -16.11 -19.22 7.57
C SER A 68 -14.78 -18.60 7.99
N LYS A 69 -13.70 -18.97 7.30
CA LYS A 69 -12.36 -18.42 7.49
C LYS A 69 -11.98 -17.46 6.37
N ALA A 70 -11.20 -16.44 6.70
CA ALA A 70 -10.63 -15.48 5.76
C ALA A 70 -9.10 -15.51 5.81
N LEU A 71 -8.46 -15.71 4.66
CA LEU A 71 -7.02 -15.50 4.50
C LEU A 71 -6.77 -14.00 4.28
N SER A 72 -5.93 -13.42 5.13
CA SER A 72 -5.48 -12.03 5.02
C SER A 72 -3.98 -12.03 4.76
N ILE A 73 -3.57 -11.33 3.71
CA ILE A 73 -2.16 -11.15 3.34
C ILE A 73 -1.89 -9.66 3.15
N ALA A 74 -0.74 -9.19 3.63
CA ALA A 74 -0.35 -7.79 3.55
C ALA A 74 1.13 -7.62 3.22
N THR A 75 1.44 -6.48 2.62
CA THR A 75 2.77 -5.97 2.29
C THR A 75 2.93 -4.59 2.97
N PRO A 76 4.16 -4.09 3.23
CA PRO A 76 4.31 -2.78 3.86
C PRO A 76 3.86 -1.64 2.91
N GLY A 77 3.70 -0.44 3.48
CA GLY A 77 3.37 0.77 2.72
C GLY A 77 1.94 1.28 2.92
N CYS A 78 1.36 1.10 4.12
CA CYS A 78 0.16 1.81 4.51
C CYS A 78 0.41 3.32 4.41
N ASN A 79 -0.44 4.03 3.66
CA ASN A 79 -0.31 5.46 3.40
C ASN A 79 -1.13 6.34 4.36
N PHE A 80 -1.61 5.75 5.47
CA PHE A 80 -2.34 6.43 6.53
C PHE A 80 -1.43 6.69 7.73
N ARG A 81 -1.68 7.78 8.44
CA ARG A 81 -0.99 8.13 9.70
C ARG A 81 -1.98 8.08 10.87
N CYS A 82 -2.50 6.89 11.15
CA CYS A 82 -3.52 6.69 12.16
C CYS A 82 -2.95 6.93 13.57
N GLY A 83 -3.63 7.75 14.40
CA GLY A 83 -3.22 7.96 15.80
C GLY A 83 -3.36 6.73 16.70
N PHE A 84 -4.19 5.76 16.30
CA PHE A 84 -4.42 4.48 16.99
C PHE A 84 -4.24 3.29 16.04
N CYS A 85 -3.11 3.26 15.32
CA CYS A 85 -2.85 2.19 14.36
C CYS A 85 -2.79 0.82 15.04
N GLN A 86 -3.69 -0.09 14.69
CA GLN A 86 -3.69 -1.47 15.19
C GLN A 86 -2.52 -2.29 14.61
N ASN A 87 -1.97 -1.87 13.48
CA ASN A 87 -0.88 -2.55 12.77
C ASN A 87 0.46 -1.78 12.92
N TRP A 88 0.64 -0.99 13.98
CA TRP A 88 1.80 -0.10 14.14
C TRP A 88 3.15 -0.82 14.15
N GLN A 89 3.18 -2.10 14.55
CA GLN A 89 4.41 -2.90 14.57
C GLN A 89 4.95 -3.19 13.17
N ILE A 90 4.11 -3.05 12.14
CA ILE A 90 4.42 -3.36 10.75
C ILE A 90 4.16 -2.17 9.80
N SER A 91 3.96 -0.95 10.32
CA SER A 91 3.75 0.29 9.55
C SER A 91 4.87 1.29 9.73
#